data_AF-A0A7S4GEC4-F1
#
_entry.id   AF-A0A7S4GEC4-F1
#
_cell.length_a   1.000
_cell.length_b   1.000
_cell.length_c   1.000
_cell.angle_alpha   90.00
_cell.angle_beta   90.00
_cell.angle_gamma   90.00
#
_symmetry.space_group_name_H-M   'P 1'
#
loop_
_entity.id
_entity.type
_entity.pdbx_description
1 polymer ?
#
loop_
_entity_poly.entity_id
_entity_poly.type
_entity_poly.pdbx_seq_one_letter_code
_entity_poly.pdbx_strand_id
1 'polypeptide(L)'
;VATVVSGYALFGGIAAAAGLASDSPLIYALRFLDAAVYVLLPQWTVLLIRAVQRRSLGHRLATRTLVIGDVPWVAQCADAFLSKLFAVTYNVTAITVFSGNPADHLVHRFTHRVYRGVLLACGRPDGRLSALTAAENSVCLAVNQAASIRFVQTTCEAVTLGHNPSPLSLAKHSVFLPGGRKQYLCERLLKEREPGLKECSSGALAEKYAHLMTSTMSDACRASASNQDLFGGVSLTSPTFQQWDQTEATVCEYYGQVLRKDNRHVRYSELIQTQQLSMQLYESRIASLERFVAFCVMFHEMGRRVQCFWAKLSFGFLAYAMHRSQSMLRIATTASPVSGAHIREQMLERERERQQARVKRLARNAVIRWKLRTKPGSPKEPSSPVSRGQSSSPGLSWETSEKEWAPNRASSPGLSWAASDKEWAPNGPLSPRSSSSRSGSTEDAPMYASWQMEPTYQPLLSGSGSGGGDTLPGDKNAWLDVPE
;
A
#
# COMPACT_ATOMS: atom_id res chain seq x y z
N VAL A 1 -3.07 -17.72 -39.29
CA VAL A 1 -4.39 -18.28 -39.67
C VAL A 1 -4.43 -18.58 -41.15
N ALA A 2 -4.26 -17.61 -42.05
CA ALA A 2 -4.28 -17.85 -43.50
C ALA A 2 -3.30 -18.95 -43.95
N THR A 3 -2.04 -18.90 -43.50
CA THR A 3 -1.03 -19.93 -43.86
C THR A 3 -1.41 -21.32 -43.34
N VAL A 4 -1.82 -21.43 -42.08
CA VAL A 4 -2.25 -22.69 -41.45
C VAL A 4 -3.52 -23.26 -42.11
N VAL A 5 -4.50 -22.41 -42.43
CA VAL A 5 -5.77 -22.81 -43.07
C VAL A 5 -5.54 -23.19 -44.53
N SER A 6 -4.62 -22.51 -45.23
CA SER A 6 -4.29 -22.82 -46.62
C SER A 6 -3.41 -24.06 -46.78
N GLY A 7 -2.78 -24.55 -45.72
CA GLY A 7 -1.80 -25.65 -45.78
C GLY A 7 -0.45 -25.25 -46.39
N TYR A 8 -0.30 -24.00 -46.86
CA TYR A 8 0.96 -23.47 -47.40
C TYR A 8 1.76 -22.77 -46.30
N ALA A 9 2.92 -23.32 -45.97
CA ALA A 9 3.90 -22.69 -45.11
C ALA A 9 4.45 -21.41 -45.80
N LEU A 10 4.84 -20.39 -45.02
CA LEU A 10 5.05 -19.04 -45.55
C LEU A 10 6.25 -19.01 -46.52
N PHE A 11 7.39 -19.56 -46.10
CA PHE A 11 8.59 -19.64 -46.93
C PHE A 11 8.48 -20.74 -47.99
N GLY A 12 7.86 -21.87 -47.66
CA GLY A 12 7.60 -22.95 -48.62
C GLY A 12 6.70 -22.51 -49.78
N GLY A 13 5.66 -21.71 -49.50
CA GLY A 13 4.76 -21.15 -50.51
C GLY A 13 5.46 -20.12 -51.41
N ILE A 14 6.30 -19.25 -50.83
CA ILE A 14 7.10 -18.27 -51.60
C ILE A 14 8.11 -19.01 -52.50
N ALA A 15 8.77 -20.05 -51.99
CA ALA A 15 9.73 -20.82 -52.77
C ALA A 15 9.07 -21.63 -53.89
N ALA A 16 7.89 -22.21 -53.64
CA ALA A 16 7.10 -22.87 -54.68
C ALA A 16 6.64 -21.87 -55.75
N ALA A 17 6.20 -20.67 -55.36
CA ALA A 17 5.85 -19.61 -56.31
C ALA A 17 7.06 -19.10 -57.11
N ALA A 18 8.26 -19.15 -56.55
CA ALA A 18 9.52 -18.83 -57.23
C ALA A 18 10.04 -19.95 -58.15
N GLY A 19 9.31 -21.07 -58.29
CA GLY A 19 9.68 -22.18 -59.17
C GLY A 19 10.75 -23.11 -58.61
N LEU A 20 11.00 -23.09 -57.29
CA LEU A 20 12.01 -23.95 -56.68
C LEU A 20 11.56 -25.42 -56.69
N ALA A 21 12.35 -26.29 -57.33
CA ALA A 21 12.03 -27.70 -57.46
C ALA A 21 11.99 -28.43 -56.10
N SER A 22 10.97 -29.30 -55.95
CA SER A 22 10.64 -30.12 -54.77
C SER A 22 11.83 -30.85 -54.13
N ASP A 23 12.82 -31.24 -54.93
CA ASP A 23 13.92 -32.12 -54.50
C ASP A 23 15.19 -31.35 -54.07
N SER A 24 15.16 -30.01 -54.08
CA SER A 24 16.31 -29.24 -53.64
C SER A 24 16.52 -29.35 -52.12
N PRO A 25 17.77 -29.53 -51.63
CA PRO A 25 18.05 -29.57 -50.19
C PRO A 25 17.65 -28.26 -49.47
N LEU A 26 17.56 -27.16 -50.22
CA LEU A 26 17.07 -25.86 -49.76
C LEU A 26 15.64 -25.90 -49.23
N ILE A 27 14.79 -26.81 -49.71
CA ILE A 27 13.42 -26.95 -49.20
C ILE A 27 13.41 -27.42 -47.74
N TYR A 28 14.35 -28.27 -47.33
CA TYR A 28 14.45 -28.67 -45.93
C TYR A 28 14.84 -27.49 -45.03
N ALA A 29 15.74 -26.62 -45.49
CA ALA A 29 16.10 -25.40 -44.77
C ALA A 29 14.93 -24.41 -44.68
N LEU A 30 14.16 -24.24 -45.75
CA LEU A 30 12.96 -23.39 -45.76
C LEU A 30 11.84 -23.94 -44.87
N ARG A 31 11.62 -25.26 -44.87
CA ARG A 31 10.69 -25.93 -43.94
C ARG A 31 11.12 -25.78 -42.48
N PHE A 32 12.42 -25.85 -42.21
CA PHE A 32 12.96 -25.58 -40.89
C PHE A 32 12.72 -24.12 -40.46
N LEU A 33 12.93 -23.15 -41.36
CA LEU A 33 12.64 -21.74 -41.10
C LEU A 33 11.14 -21.50 -40.84
N ASP A 34 10.27 -22.13 -41.64
CA ASP A 34 8.83 -22.08 -41.40
C ASP A 34 8.48 -22.66 -40.02
N ALA A 35 9.00 -23.84 -39.68
CA ALA A 35 8.81 -24.45 -38.37
C ALA A 35 9.32 -23.54 -37.24
N ALA A 36 10.49 -22.91 -37.40
CA ALA A 36 11.03 -21.96 -36.44
C ALA A 36 10.13 -20.73 -36.27
N VAL A 37 9.56 -20.20 -37.35
CA VAL A 37 8.59 -19.09 -37.27
C VAL A 37 7.31 -19.51 -36.57
N TYR A 38 6.79 -20.71 -36.82
CA TYR A 38 5.59 -21.21 -36.13
C TYR A 38 5.83 -21.51 -34.65
N VAL A 39 6.97 -22.11 -34.31
CA VAL A 39 7.37 -22.37 -32.91
C VAL A 39 7.56 -21.06 -32.15
N LEU A 40 8.14 -20.04 -32.78
CA LEU A 40 8.36 -18.72 -32.20
C LEU A 40 7.20 -17.74 -32.45
N LEU A 41 6.07 -18.18 -32.99
CA LEU A 41 4.95 -17.31 -33.34
C LEU A 41 4.40 -16.51 -32.15
N PRO A 42 4.28 -17.06 -30.92
CA PRO A 42 3.93 -16.26 -29.74
C PRO A 42 4.93 -15.14 -29.46
N GLN A 43 6.23 -15.39 -29.69
CA GLN A 43 7.28 -14.40 -29.50
C GLN A 43 7.18 -13.28 -30.55
N TRP A 44 7.02 -13.65 -31.82
CA TRP A 44 6.89 -12.70 -32.93
C TRP A 44 5.65 -11.82 -32.80
N THR A 45 4.52 -12.39 -32.37
CA THR A 45 3.28 -11.61 -32.16
C THR A 45 3.44 -10.59 -31.03
N VAL A 46 4.09 -10.94 -29.92
CA VAL A 46 4.40 -9.98 -28.84
C VAL A 46 5.35 -8.88 -29.32
N LEU A 47 6.38 -9.23 -30.11
CA LEU A 47 7.29 -8.24 -30.71
C LEU A 47 6.55 -7.30 -31.68
N LEU A 48 5.66 -7.82 -32.51
CA LEU A 48 4.86 -7.02 -33.45
C LEU A 48 3.91 -6.07 -32.71
N ILE A 49 3.21 -6.56 -31.69
CA ILE A 49 2.35 -5.72 -30.84
C ILE A 49 3.16 -4.60 -30.19
N ARG A 50 4.40 -4.89 -29.76
CA ARG A 50 5.30 -3.86 -29.19
C ARG A 50 5.76 -2.84 -30.21
N ALA A 51 6.10 -3.30 -31.42
CA ALA A 51 6.46 -2.42 -32.53
C ALA A 51 5.31 -1.47 -32.86
N VAL A 52 4.08 -1.98 -32.95
CA VAL A 52 2.86 -1.18 -33.17
C VAL A 52 2.63 -0.19 -32.02
N GLN A 53 2.89 -0.60 -30.77
CA GLN A 53 2.81 0.27 -29.59
C GLN A 53 3.98 1.24 -29.45
N ARG A 54 4.97 1.22 -30.37
CA ARG A 54 6.23 1.98 -30.31
C ARG A 54 6.96 1.82 -28.97
N ARG A 55 6.97 0.59 -28.45
CA ARG A 55 7.66 0.23 -27.20
C ARG A 55 9.02 -0.38 -27.50
N SER A 56 9.95 -0.27 -26.55
CA SER A 56 11.26 -0.90 -26.63
C SER A 56 11.12 -2.42 -26.75
N LEU A 57 11.79 -2.99 -27.75
CA LEU A 57 11.72 -4.42 -28.05
C LEU A 57 12.49 -5.26 -27.02
N GLY A 58 13.52 -4.67 -26.38
CA GLY A 58 14.40 -5.35 -25.42
C GLY A 58 13.79 -5.63 -24.03
N HIS A 59 12.56 -5.21 -23.75
CA HIS A 59 11.89 -5.53 -22.49
C HIS A 59 11.53 -7.03 -22.41
N ARG A 60 11.41 -7.61 -21.20
CA ARG A 60 10.99 -9.04 -21.06
C ARG A 60 9.66 -9.28 -21.76
N LEU A 61 9.53 -10.38 -22.50
CA LEU A 61 8.32 -10.67 -23.29
C LEU A 61 7.14 -11.19 -22.45
N ALA A 62 7.40 -11.53 -21.19
CA ALA A 62 6.40 -12.00 -20.24
C ALA A 62 5.61 -10.85 -19.57
N THR A 63 4.92 -11.18 -18.48
CA THR A 63 4.13 -10.27 -17.65
C THR A 63 4.89 -9.01 -17.28
N ARG A 64 4.18 -7.89 -17.26
CA ARG A 64 4.76 -6.60 -16.89
C ARG A 64 4.79 -6.48 -15.38
N THR A 65 5.88 -5.93 -14.87
CA THR A 65 6.02 -5.66 -13.44
C THR A 65 5.91 -4.17 -13.20
N LEU A 66 5.09 -3.80 -12.22
CA LEU A 66 5.00 -2.44 -11.71
C LEU A 66 5.38 -2.47 -10.23
N VAL A 67 6.32 -1.62 -9.84
CA VAL A 67 6.75 -1.47 -8.44
C VAL A 67 6.29 -0.11 -7.95
N ILE A 68 5.54 -0.08 -6.84
CA ILE A 68 5.05 1.13 -6.20
C ILE A 68 5.86 1.38 -4.93
N GLY A 69 6.46 2.56 -4.83
CA GLY A 69 7.20 3.00 -3.66
C GLY A 69 6.59 4.23 -3.02
N ASP A 70 5.94 4.13 -1.86
CA ASP A 70 5.53 5.31 -1.06
C ASP A 70 5.43 4.87 0.42
N VAL A 71 4.90 5.72 1.28
CA VAL A 71 4.49 5.41 2.65
C VAL A 71 3.66 4.11 2.64
N PRO A 72 3.87 3.18 3.60
CA PRO A 72 3.32 1.82 3.52
C PRO A 72 1.83 1.73 3.20
N TRP A 73 1.00 2.60 3.79
CA TRP A 73 -0.44 2.59 3.54
C TRP A 73 -0.78 3.02 2.10
N VAL A 74 -0.11 4.04 1.55
CA VAL A 74 -0.31 4.50 0.17
C VAL A 74 0.11 3.42 -0.81
N ALA A 75 1.28 2.83 -0.58
CA ALA A 75 1.83 1.78 -1.45
C ALA A 75 0.88 0.55 -1.48
N GLN A 76 0.39 0.11 -0.32
CA GLN A 76 -0.56 -1.01 -0.22
C GLN A 76 -1.93 -0.68 -0.83
N CYS A 77 -2.47 0.51 -0.60
CA CYS A 77 -3.75 0.92 -1.18
C CYS A 77 -3.66 1.05 -2.71
N ALA A 78 -2.57 1.63 -3.21
CA ALA A 78 -2.34 1.77 -4.65
C ALA A 78 -2.13 0.42 -5.34
N ASP A 79 -1.44 -0.51 -4.68
CA ASP A 79 -1.27 -1.89 -5.12
C ASP A 79 -2.63 -2.62 -5.24
N ALA A 80 -3.45 -2.55 -4.18
CA ALA A 80 -4.79 -3.12 -4.17
C ALA A 80 -5.71 -2.49 -5.24
N PHE A 81 -5.63 -1.17 -5.43
CA PHE A 81 -6.38 -0.46 -6.46
C PHE A 81 -5.97 -0.92 -7.87
N LEU A 82 -4.67 -0.95 -8.14
CA LEU A 82 -4.13 -1.33 -9.44
C LEU A 82 -4.41 -2.80 -9.77
N SER A 83 -4.28 -3.69 -8.77
CA SER A 83 -4.66 -5.10 -8.90
C SER A 83 -6.14 -5.26 -9.26
N LYS A 84 -7.03 -4.44 -8.69
CA LYS A 84 -8.45 -4.43 -9.06
C LYS A 84 -8.70 -3.89 -10.47
N LEU A 85 -7.99 -2.83 -10.89
CA LEU A 85 -8.12 -2.28 -12.25
C LEU A 85 -7.82 -3.32 -13.34
N PHE A 86 -6.89 -4.24 -13.07
CA PHE A 86 -6.45 -5.27 -14.01
C PHE A 86 -7.06 -6.66 -13.73
N ALA A 87 -8.03 -6.77 -12.82
CA ALA A 87 -8.58 -8.07 -12.39
C ALA A 87 -9.28 -8.89 -13.49
N VAL A 88 -9.80 -8.24 -14.53
CA VAL A 88 -10.51 -8.89 -15.66
C VAL A 88 -9.63 -8.96 -16.91
N THR A 89 -8.37 -8.57 -16.79
CA THR A 89 -7.48 -8.53 -17.94
C THR A 89 -6.96 -9.91 -18.30
N TYR A 90 -6.72 -10.13 -19.59
CA TYR A 90 -6.11 -11.37 -20.06
C TYR A 90 -4.66 -11.47 -19.56
N ASN A 91 -4.12 -12.68 -19.45
CA ASN A 91 -2.76 -12.91 -18.97
C ASN A 91 -1.69 -12.11 -19.74
N VAL A 92 -1.90 -11.90 -21.05
CA VAL A 92 -1.02 -11.10 -21.93
C VAL A 92 -0.97 -9.62 -21.51
N THR A 93 -2.02 -9.13 -20.87
CA THR A 93 -2.19 -7.74 -20.39
C THR A 93 -2.08 -7.62 -18.88
N ALA A 94 -1.97 -8.75 -18.18
CA ALA A 94 -1.86 -8.78 -16.74
C ALA A 94 -0.56 -8.11 -16.29
N ILE A 95 -0.65 -7.47 -15.13
CA ILE A 95 0.46 -6.80 -14.48
C ILE A 95 0.71 -7.47 -13.14
N THR A 96 1.97 -7.69 -12.84
CA THR A 96 2.41 -8.06 -11.50
C THR A 96 2.76 -6.79 -10.75
N VAL A 97 2.04 -6.53 -9.66
CA VAL A 97 2.25 -5.34 -8.84
C VAL A 97 3.05 -5.73 -7.60
N PHE A 98 4.01 -4.90 -7.25
CA PHE A 98 4.74 -4.98 -5.99
C PHE A 98 4.69 -3.62 -5.30
N SER A 99 4.64 -3.63 -3.98
CA SER A 99 4.67 -2.42 -3.15
C SER A 99 5.75 -2.52 -2.08
N GLY A 100 6.36 -1.39 -1.73
CA GLY A 100 7.36 -1.33 -0.66
C GLY A 100 7.67 0.09 -0.21
N ASN A 101 8.28 0.24 0.97
CA ASN A 101 8.71 1.55 1.45
C ASN A 101 10.04 1.96 0.81
N PRO A 102 10.09 3.04 0.00
CA PRO A 102 11.32 3.51 -0.66
C PRO A 102 12.39 3.97 0.33
N ALA A 103 12.02 4.40 1.54
CA ALA A 103 12.96 4.85 2.56
C ALA A 103 13.60 3.71 3.37
N ASP A 104 13.15 2.48 3.18
CA ASP A 104 13.54 1.33 4.00
C ASP A 104 13.82 0.10 3.12
N HIS A 105 12.84 -0.77 2.90
CA HIS A 105 13.07 -2.10 2.33
C HIS A 105 12.89 -2.19 0.81
N LEU A 106 12.45 -1.13 0.11
CA LEU A 106 12.22 -1.21 -1.34
C LEU A 106 13.50 -1.58 -2.09
N VAL A 107 14.62 -0.94 -1.73
CA VAL A 107 15.92 -1.19 -2.37
C VAL A 107 16.31 -2.65 -2.17
N HIS A 108 16.35 -3.12 -0.93
CA HIS A 108 16.77 -4.48 -0.61
C HIS A 108 15.83 -5.55 -1.19
N ARG A 109 14.52 -5.31 -1.18
CA ARG A 109 13.52 -6.30 -1.58
C ARG A 109 13.26 -6.36 -3.08
N PHE A 110 13.42 -5.24 -3.79
CA PHE A 110 12.97 -5.15 -5.18
C PHE A 110 14.03 -4.72 -6.18
N THR A 111 15.17 -4.13 -5.82
CA THR A 111 16.17 -3.70 -6.83
C THR A 111 16.72 -4.85 -7.66
N HIS A 112 16.90 -6.04 -7.08
CA HIS A 112 17.28 -7.24 -7.83
C HIS A 112 16.18 -7.72 -8.81
N ARG A 113 14.96 -7.21 -8.67
CA ARG A 113 13.80 -7.46 -9.55
C ARG A 113 13.48 -6.28 -10.46
N VAL A 114 14.09 -5.12 -10.22
CA VAL A 114 13.99 -3.95 -11.09
C VAL A 114 14.97 -4.18 -12.24
N TYR A 115 14.44 -4.68 -13.35
CA TYR A 115 15.18 -4.92 -14.58
C TYR A 115 14.42 -4.34 -15.77
N ARG A 116 14.90 -4.61 -16.98
CA ARG A 116 14.31 -4.17 -18.26
C ARG A 116 12.78 -4.23 -18.30
N GLY A 117 12.15 -3.06 -18.49
CA GLY A 117 10.71 -2.95 -18.70
C GLY A 117 9.85 -3.00 -17.45
N VAL A 118 10.45 -2.84 -16.27
CA VAL A 118 9.73 -2.54 -15.04
C VAL A 118 9.41 -1.04 -14.99
N LEU A 119 8.18 -0.72 -14.58
CA LEU A 119 7.78 0.64 -14.23
C LEU A 119 7.90 0.80 -12.71
N LEU A 120 8.77 1.70 -12.27
CA LEU A 120 8.90 2.10 -10.88
C LEU A 120 8.15 3.41 -10.67
N ALA A 121 7.08 3.38 -9.89
CA ALA A 121 6.28 4.55 -9.55
C ALA A 121 6.51 4.89 -8.08
N CYS A 122 7.21 6.00 -7.81
CA CYS A 122 7.60 6.38 -6.45
C CYS A 122 6.97 7.70 -6.01
N GLY A 123 6.30 7.67 -4.87
CA GLY A 123 5.81 8.83 -4.15
C GLY A 123 6.96 9.47 -3.38
N ARG A 124 7.08 10.78 -3.53
CA ARG A 124 8.16 11.58 -2.97
C ARG A 124 7.62 12.50 -1.88
N PRO A 125 8.10 12.38 -0.62
CA PRO A 125 7.72 13.30 0.43
C PRO A 125 8.25 14.70 0.14
N ASP A 126 7.61 15.73 0.72
CA ASP A 126 8.00 17.11 0.50
C ASP A 126 9.22 17.49 1.35
N GLY A 127 10.43 17.29 0.82
CA GLY A 127 11.68 17.60 1.53
C GLY A 127 12.01 19.08 1.58
N ARG A 128 11.13 19.96 1.09
CA ARG A 128 11.12 21.36 1.52
C ARG A 128 10.79 21.49 3.00
N LEU A 129 10.18 20.49 3.63
CA LEU A 129 9.99 20.45 5.08
C LEU A 129 11.23 19.84 5.73
N SER A 130 11.84 20.52 6.70
CA SER A 130 13.08 20.08 7.34
C SER A 130 12.94 18.69 8.01
N ALA A 131 11.74 18.36 8.51
CA ALA A 131 11.45 17.05 9.09
C ALA A 131 11.42 15.90 8.06
N LEU A 132 11.25 16.21 6.77
CA LEU A 132 11.03 15.24 5.69
C LEU A 132 12.15 15.24 4.66
N THR A 133 13.08 16.19 4.72
CA THR A 133 14.21 16.27 3.78
C THR A 133 15.03 14.99 3.75
N ALA A 134 15.27 14.37 4.91
CA ALA A 134 15.93 13.08 5.00
C ALA A 134 15.14 11.96 4.30
N ALA A 135 13.82 11.90 4.52
CA ALA A 135 12.96 10.93 3.86
C ALA A 135 12.96 11.12 2.33
N GLU A 136 12.86 12.37 1.85
CA GLU A 136 12.93 12.67 0.42
C GLU A 136 14.26 12.21 -0.18
N ASN A 137 15.37 12.49 0.51
CA ASN A 137 16.70 12.06 0.09
C ASN A 137 16.81 10.54 -0.04
N SER A 138 16.29 9.79 0.93
CA SER A 138 16.26 8.33 0.87
C SER A 138 15.46 7.82 -0.32
N VAL A 139 14.29 8.41 -0.60
CA VAL A 139 13.48 8.07 -1.78
C VAL A 139 14.21 8.39 -3.09
N CYS A 140 14.79 9.58 -3.20
CA CYS A 140 15.56 9.99 -4.38
C CYS A 140 16.73 9.05 -4.65
N LEU A 141 17.46 8.65 -3.60
CA LEU A 141 18.55 7.69 -3.68
C LEU A 141 18.06 6.31 -4.12
N ALA A 142 16.98 5.80 -3.52
CA ALA A 142 16.39 4.51 -3.90
C ALA A 142 15.94 4.48 -5.37
N VAL A 143 15.31 5.55 -5.85
CA VAL A 143 14.91 5.69 -7.25
C VAL A 143 16.13 5.75 -8.17
N ASN A 144 17.15 6.54 -7.81
CA ASN A 144 18.38 6.63 -8.59
C ASN A 144 19.11 5.28 -8.69
N GLN A 145 19.19 4.53 -7.59
CA GLN A 145 19.77 3.18 -7.58
C GLN A 145 18.97 2.21 -8.45
N ALA A 146 17.63 2.27 -8.39
CA ALA A 146 16.80 1.41 -9.21
C ALA A 146 16.84 1.80 -10.71
N ALA A 147 16.93 3.09 -11.02
CA ALA A 147 17.01 3.62 -12.39
C ALA A 147 18.39 3.47 -13.03
N SER A 148 19.46 3.42 -12.23
CA SER A 148 20.84 3.26 -12.72
C SER A 148 21.14 1.84 -13.23
N ILE A 149 20.33 0.84 -12.83
CA ILE A 149 20.48 -0.54 -13.31
C ILE A 149 20.13 -0.59 -14.81
N ARG A 150 21.17 -0.68 -15.65
CA ARG A 150 21.06 -0.80 -17.11
C ARG A 150 21.40 -2.22 -17.54
N PHE A 151 20.66 -2.75 -18.51
CA PHE A 151 21.06 -3.99 -19.19
C PHE A 151 20.99 -3.81 -20.70
N VAL A 152 22.15 -3.97 -21.37
CA VAL A 152 22.45 -3.71 -22.80
C VAL A 152 22.08 -2.29 -23.25
N GLN A 153 20.79 -1.93 -23.29
CA GLN A 153 20.32 -0.60 -23.73
C GLN A 153 18.99 -0.16 -23.10
N THR A 154 18.45 -0.93 -22.14
CA THR A 154 17.16 -0.61 -21.49
C THR A 154 17.32 -0.52 -19.99
N THR A 155 16.60 0.43 -19.39
CA THR A 155 16.62 0.72 -17.95
C THR A 155 15.23 0.51 -17.35
N CYS A 156 15.15 0.61 -16.03
CA CYS A 156 13.88 0.83 -15.36
C CYS A 156 13.27 2.17 -15.81
N GLU A 157 11.96 2.19 -16.07
CA GLU A 157 11.25 3.45 -16.26
C GLU A 157 10.79 3.94 -14.89
N ALA A 158 11.46 4.96 -14.35
CA ALA A 158 11.10 5.56 -13.07
C ALA A 158 10.22 6.79 -13.28
N VAL A 159 9.10 6.85 -12.56
CA VAL A 159 8.21 8.00 -12.45
C VAL A 159 8.11 8.41 -11.00
N THR A 160 8.39 9.68 -10.71
CA THR A 160 8.26 10.24 -9.36
C THR A 160 7.05 11.14 -9.25
N LEU A 161 6.43 11.17 -8.07
CA LEU A 161 5.22 11.93 -7.80
C LEU A 161 5.33 12.61 -6.44
N GLY A 162 5.27 13.94 -6.36
CA GLY A 162 5.34 14.65 -5.08
C GLY A 162 5.24 16.17 -5.19
N HIS A 163 5.34 16.86 -4.06
CA HIS A 163 5.10 18.31 -3.95
C HIS A 163 6.34 19.18 -4.15
N ASN A 164 7.53 18.62 -4.00
CA ASN A 164 8.76 19.34 -4.27
C ASN A 164 8.88 19.58 -5.80
N PRO A 165 9.11 20.80 -6.32
CA PRO A 165 9.23 21.07 -7.76
C PRO A 165 10.59 20.70 -8.39
N SER A 166 11.48 20.01 -7.68
CA SER A 166 12.80 19.64 -8.21
C SER A 166 12.76 18.31 -8.99
N PRO A 167 13.09 18.27 -10.29
CA PRO A 167 13.14 17.02 -11.06
C PRO A 167 14.31 16.13 -10.63
N LEU A 168 14.12 14.82 -10.71
CA LEU A 168 15.19 13.84 -10.44
C LEU A 168 15.88 13.46 -11.76
N SER A 169 17.21 13.58 -11.84
CA SER A 169 17.97 13.42 -13.09
C SER A 169 17.84 12.04 -13.75
N LEU A 170 17.67 10.97 -12.96
CA LEU A 170 17.51 9.60 -13.48
C LEU A 170 16.05 9.17 -13.61
N ALA A 171 15.09 9.97 -13.14
CA ALA A 171 13.68 9.68 -13.36
C ALA A 171 13.29 10.08 -14.79
N LYS A 172 12.54 9.20 -15.47
CA LYS A 172 12.06 9.47 -16.83
C LYS A 172 10.98 10.54 -16.83
N HIS A 173 10.17 10.60 -15.76
CA HIS A 173 9.14 11.60 -15.59
C HIS A 173 8.97 11.97 -14.11
N SER A 174 8.67 13.23 -13.84
CA SER A 174 8.38 13.73 -12.49
C SER A 174 7.07 14.52 -12.54
N VAL A 175 6.09 14.08 -11.76
CA VAL A 175 4.78 14.72 -11.63
C VAL A 175 4.79 15.54 -10.35
N PHE A 176 4.59 16.84 -10.50
CA PHE A 176 4.59 17.79 -9.39
C PHE A 176 3.16 18.09 -8.96
N LEU A 177 2.85 17.83 -7.69
CA LEU A 177 1.56 18.15 -7.11
C LEU A 177 1.55 19.61 -6.63
N PRO A 178 0.51 20.39 -6.96
CA PRO A 178 0.36 21.73 -6.41
C PRO A 178 0.07 21.62 -4.90
N GLY A 179 0.81 22.39 -4.10
CA GLY A 179 0.56 22.48 -2.66
C GLY A 179 -0.41 23.61 -2.33
N GLY A 180 -1.50 23.30 -1.64
CA GLY A 180 -2.45 24.30 -1.11
C GLY A 180 -2.08 24.85 0.27
N ARG A 181 -1.00 24.36 0.88
CA ARG A 181 -0.60 24.73 2.25
C ARG A 181 0.16 26.06 2.31
N LYS A 182 0.04 26.76 3.44
CA LYS A 182 0.94 27.86 3.80
C LYS A 182 2.37 27.34 4.02
N GLN A 183 3.36 28.21 3.87
CA GLN A 183 4.77 27.87 4.10
C GLN A 183 5.01 27.63 5.59
N TYR A 184 5.93 26.72 5.94
CA TYR A 184 6.39 26.57 7.32
C TYR A 184 7.49 27.59 7.64
N LEU A 185 7.78 27.79 8.94
CA LEU A 185 8.82 28.70 9.39
C LEU A 185 10.18 28.36 8.77
N CYS A 186 10.53 27.08 8.67
CA CYS A 186 11.80 26.64 8.09
C CYS A 186 11.94 27.05 6.61
N GLU A 187 10.88 26.89 5.82
CA GLU A 187 10.85 27.29 4.41
C GLU A 187 10.92 28.81 4.26
N ARG A 188 10.23 29.53 5.15
CA ARG A 188 10.24 31.00 5.14
C ARG A 188 11.63 31.54 5.45
N LEU A 189 12.29 31.03 6.48
CA LEU A 189 13.63 31.44 6.86
C LEU A 189 14.66 31.11 5.76
N LEU A 190 14.53 29.96 5.10
CA LEU A 190 15.36 29.65 3.93
C LEU A 190 15.10 30.61 2.78
N LYS A 191 13.84 30.94 2.48
CA LYS A 191 13.49 31.88 1.42
C LYS A 191 13.97 33.31 1.71
N GLU A 192 14.01 33.71 2.99
CA GLU A 192 14.54 35.01 3.44
C GLU A 192 16.06 35.10 3.24
N ARG A 193 16.79 34.00 3.44
CA ARG A 193 18.25 33.97 3.25
C ARG A 193 18.66 33.74 1.79
N GLU A 194 17.93 32.90 1.08
CA GLU A 194 18.24 32.51 -0.29
C GLU A 194 16.98 32.60 -1.16
N PRO A 195 16.82 33.70 -1.92
CA PRO A 195 15.70 33.86 -2.85
C PRO A 195 15.90 32.94 -4.08
N GLY A 196 15.58 31.65 -3.95
CA GLY A 196 15.73 30.65 -5.02
C GLY A 196 15.25 29.24 -4.68
N LEU A 197 14.50 29.08 -3.58
CA LEU A 197 14.22 27.77 -2.98
C LEU A 197 13.40 26.80 -3.86
N LYS A 198 12.68 27.29 -4.86
CA LYS A 198 11.65 26.53 -5.57
C LYS A 198 12.17 25.32 -6.36
N GLU A 199 13.46 25.25 -6.67
CA GLU A 199 14.01 24.24 -7.57
C GLU A 199 15.17 23.43 -6.96
N CYS A 200 15.44 23.61 -5.66
CA CYS A 200 16.54 22.91 -5.00
C CYS A 200 16.22 21.41 -4.82
N SER A 201 17.20 20.56 -5.11
CA SER A 201 17.13 19.14 -4.78
C SER A 201 17.06 18.96 -3.27
N SER A 202 16.48 17.84 -2.82
CA SER A 202 16.41 17.49 -1.41
C SER A 202 17.79 17.41 -0.73
N GLY A 203 18.83 17.04 -1.49
CA GLY A 203 20.21 17.00 -1.00
C GLY A 203 20.72 18.40 -0.69
N ALA A 204 20.54 19.34 -1.63
CA ALA A 204 20.90 20.73 -1.44
C ALA A 204 20.08 21.39 -0.32
N LEU A 205 18.79 21.04 -0.20
CA LEU A 205 17.94 21.52 0.90
C LEU A 205 18.43 21.02 2.27
N ALA A 206 18.90 19.77 2.38
CA ALA A 206 19.42 19.24 3.63
C ALA A 206 20.65 20.01 4.11
N GLU A 207 21.57 20.30 3.20
CA GLU A 207 22.76 21.10 3.49
C GLU A 207 22.39 22.53 3.93
N LYS A 208 21.46 23.18 3.21
CA LYS A 208 20.97 24.51 3.56
C LYS A 208 20.27 24.53 4.92
N TYR A 209 19.49 23.50 5.24
CA TYR A 209 18.88 23.36 6.56
C TYR A 209 19.92 23.15 7.66
N ALA A 210 20.95 22.34 7.42
CA ALA A 210 22.06 22.17 8.36
C ALA A 210 22.79 23.50 8.61
N HIS A 211 23.09 24.26 7.55
CA HIS A 211 23.70 25.59 7.66
C HIS A 211 22.81 26.59 8.40
N LEU A 212 21.49 26.54 8.17
CA LEU A 212 20.52 27.36 8.89
C LEU A 212 20.49 27.05 10.39
N MET A 213 20.63 25.78 10.75
CA MET A 213 20.70 25.35 12.15
C MET A 213 22.03 25.74 12.81
N THR A 214 23.17 25.65 12.11
CA THR A 214 24.48 25.98 12.70
C THR A 214 24.72 27.48 12.81
N SER A 215 24.37 28.26 11.79
CA SER A 215 24.51 29.73 11.81
C SER A 215 23.65 30.37 12.90
N THR A 216 22.43 29.87 13.14
CA THR A 216 21.59 30.34 14.24
C THR A 216 22.17 30.02 15.62
N MET A 217 22.99 28.97 15.75
CA MET A 217 23.74 28.71 16.98
C MET A 217 24.90 29.71 17.18
N SER A 218 25.61 30.07 16.11
CA SER A 218 26.73 31.02 16.18
C SER A 218 26.29 32.44 16.55
N ASP A 219 25.19 32.91 15.95
CA ASP A 219 24.61 34.23 16.24
C ASP A 219 24.08 34.32 17.68
N ALA A 220 23.51 33.22 18.20
CA ALA A 220 23.05 33.13 19.58
C ALA A 220 24.21 33.14 20.59
N CYS A 221 25.32 32.44 20.32
CA CYS A 221 26.50 32.50 21.19
C CYS A 221 27.09 33.91 21.28
N ARG A 222 27.07 34.71 20.19
CA ARG A 222 27.49 36.12 20.25
C ARG A 222 26.53 36.98 21.06
N ALA A 223 25.23 36.75 20.98
CA ALA A 223 24.22 37.50 21.74
C ALA A 223 24.16 37.12 23.23
N SER A 224 24.42 35.85 23.58
CA SER A 224 24.52 35.41 24.99
C SER A 224 25.84 35.83 25.64
N ALA A 225 26.94 35.93 24.89
CA ALA A 225 28.20 36.45 25.42
C ALA A 225 28.12 37.93 25.84
N SER A 226 27.15 38.69 25.33
CA SER A 226 26.90 40.08 25.74
C SER A 226 25.86 40.23 26.86
N ASN A 227 25.25 39.15 27.35
CA ASN A 227 24.09 39.19 28.25
C ASN A 227 24.18 38.10 29.34
N GLN A 228 25.29 38.06 30.08
CA GLN A 228 25.55 37.05 31.13
C GLN A 228 24.72 37.23 32.42
N ASP A 229 23.89 38.27 32.55
CA ASP A 229 23.22 38.58 33.83
C ASP A 229 21.74 38.18 33.93
N LEU A 230 21.14 37.50 32.94
CA LEU A 230 19.72 37.10 32.99
C LEU A 230 19.48 35.68 32.47
N PHE A 231 19.91 34.66 33.21
CA PHE A 231 19.41 33.28 33.01
C PHE A 231 18.84 32.71 34.31
N GLY A 232 17.66 33.21 34.68
CA GLY A 232 16.71 32.49 35.53
C GLY A 232 15.94 31.48 34.67
N GLY A 233 15.83 30.24 35.15
CA GLY A 233 15.32 29.09 34.41
C GLY A 233 13.96 29.32 33.73
N VAL A 234 13.94 29.23 32.40
CA VAL A 234 12.71 29.18 31.61
C VAL A 234 12.19 27.74 31.65
N SER A 235 11.25 27.49 32.56
CA SER A 235 10.40 26.31 32.52
C SER A 235 9.47 26.43 31.30
N LEU A 236 9.61 25.53 30.33
CA LEU A 236 8.71 25.35 29.18
C LEU A 236 7.36 24.72 29.62
N THR A 237 6.74 25.29 30.65
CA THR A 237 5.35 25.01 31.02
C THR A 237 4.58 26.31 30.86
N SER A 238 4.36 26.72 29.61
CA SER A 238 3.39 27.79 29.36
C SER A 238 1.98 27.18 29.51
N PRO A 239 1.15 27.73 30.41
CA PRO A 239 -0.26 27.38 30.48
C PRO A 239 -0.99 28.00 29.28
N THR A 240 -2.23 27.56 29.03
CA THR A 240 -3.18 28.10 28.03
C THR A 240 -2.91 27.76 26.56
N PHE A 241 -2.98 26.46 26.23
CA PHE A 241 -3.57 25.98 24.98
C PHE A 241 -5.11 26.16 25.03
N GLN A 242 -5.59 27.38 25.26
CA GLN A 242 -7.02 27.69 25.25
C GLN A 242 -7.31 28.58 24.06
N GLN A 243 -8.01 27.98 23.09
CA GLN A 243 -8.81 28.66 22.07
C GLN A 243 -8.01 29.56 21.11
N TRP A 244 -7.29 28.93 20.18
CA TRP A 244 -6.89 29.59 18.94
C TRP A 244 -8.17 29.98 18.18
N ASP A 245 -8.46 31.28 18.10
CA ASP A 245 -9.59 31.77 17.35
C ASP A 245 -9.35 31.48 15.85
N GLN A 246 -10.31 30.82 15.19
CA GLN A 246 -10.14 30.33 13.80
C GLN A 246 -9.87 31.49 12.80
N THR A 247 -10.25 32.70 13.19
CA THR A 247 -10.03 33.96 12.48
C THR A 247 -8.54 34.33 12.39
N GLU A 248 -7.72 34.15 13.42
CA GLU A 248 -6.29 34.54 13.38
C GLU A 248 -5.45 33.62 12.48
N ALA A 249 -5.85 32.35 12.35
CA ALA A 249 -5.19 31.40 11.43
C ALA A 249 -5.29 31.83 9.96
N THR A 250 -6.32 32.60 9.59
CA THR A 250 -6.49 33.11 8.23
C THR A 250 -5.50 34.23 7.88
N VAL A 251 -5.15 35.08 8.85
CA VAL A 251 -4.29 36.27 8.67
C VAL A 251 -2.80 35.93 8.59
N CYS A 252 -2.37 34.81 9.17
CA CYS A 252 -0.95 34.45 9.19
C CYS A 252 -0.40 34.16 7.77
N GLU A 253 0.73 34.76 7.39
CA GLU A 253 1.38 34.51 6.10
C GLU A 253 2.01 33.12 6.01
N TYR A 254 2.51 32.60 7.13
CA TYR A 254 3.18 31.30 7.22
C TYR A 254 2.91 30.64 8.58
N TYR A 255 3.05 29.31 8.62
CA TYR A 255 2.85 28.51 9.81
C TYR A 255 3.95 28.78 10.84
N GLY A 256 3.55 29.21 12.05
CA GLY A 256 4.46 29.63 13.12
C GLY A 256 4.79 31.12 13.16
N GLN A 257 4.10 31.96 12.38
CA GLN A 257 4.28 33.41 12.48
C GLN A 257 3.92 33.94 13.88
N VAL A 258 2.82 33.46 14.47
CA VAL A 258 2.41 33.80 15.85
C VAL A 258 3.45 33.31 16.84
N LEU A 259 3.87 32.04 16.73
CA LEU A 259 4.94 31.47 17.56
C LEU A 259 6.22 32.32 17.52
N ARG A 260 6.63 32.80 16.34
CA ARG A 260 7.79 33.70 16.17
C ARG A 260 7.55 35.08 16.79
N LYS A 261 6.35 35.65 16.67
CA LYS A 261 5.99 36.96 17.24
C LYS A 261 6.00 36.94 18.77
N ASP A 262 5.46 35.89 19.36
CA ASP A 262 5.30 35.75 20.81
C ASP A 262 6.61 35.33 21.49
N ASN A 263 7.45 34.57 20.79
CA ASN A 263 8.70 34.02 21.32
C ASN A 263 9.93 34.64 20.66
N ARG A 264 10.06 35.98 20.68
CA ARG A 264 11.20 36.69 20.07
C ARG A 264 12.56 36.30 20.65
N HIS A 265 12.57 35.82 21.89
CA HIS A 265 13.78 35.42 22.63
C HIS A 265 14.18 33.94 22.38
N VAL A 266 13.27 33.13 21.81
CA VAL A 266 13.50 31.70 21.59
C VAL A 266 14.25 31.50 20.28
N ARG A 267 15.17 30.53 20.25
CA ARG A 267 16.02 30.26 19.08
C ARG A 267 15.17 29.74 17.92
N TYR A 268 15.52 30.14 16.69
CA TYR A 268 14.82 29.65 15.50
C TYR A 268 14.88 28.13 15.35
N SER A 269 16.00 27.50 15.76
CA SER A 269 16.15 26.04 15.73
C SER A 269 15.12 25.34 16.63
N GLU A 270 14.89 25.86 17.84
CA GLU A 270 13.89 25.36 18.79
C GLU A 270 12.46 25.56 18.24
N LEU A 271 12.18 26.73 17.65
CA LEU A 271 10.89 26.99 17.01
C LEU A 271 10.63 26.08 15.81
N ILE A 272 11.66 25.74 15.02
CA ILE A 272 11.51 24.77 13.92
C ILE A 272 11.29 23.35 14.47
N GLN A 273 11.99 22.98 15.56
CA GLN A 273 11.82 21.68 16.21
C GLN A 273 10.39 21.50 16.73
N THR A 274 9.77 22.52 17.34
CA THR A 274 8.37 22.44 17.78
C THR A 274 7.39 22.21 16.62
N GLN A 275 7.77 22.57 15.39
CA GLN A 275 6.95 22.32 14.19
C GLN A 275 7.15 20.93 13.56
N GLN A 276 8.17 20.17 13.95
CA GLN A 276 8.48 18.88 13.31
C GLN A 276 7.29 17.91 13.36
N LEU A 277 6.61 17.80 14.51
CA LEU A 277 5.43 16.96 14.66
C LEU A 277 4.33 17.37 13.67
N SER A 278 4.09 18.68 13.51
CA SER A 278 3.08 19.18 12.58
C SER A 278 3.44 18.90 11.11
N MET A 279 4.73 18.95 10.75
CA MET A 279 5.20 18.58 9.41
C MET A 279 4.99 17.08 9.13
N GLN A 280 5.29 16.21 10.11
CA GLN A 280 5.07 14.77 10.00
C GLN A 280 3.58 14.40 9.92
N LEU A 281 2.73 15.10 10.67
CA LEU A 281 1.27 14.93 10.60
C LEU A 281 0.72 15.37 9.23
N TYR A 282 1.20 16.50 8.70
CA TYR A 282 0.85 16.95 7.36
C TYR A 282 1.21 15.90 6.30
N GLU A 283 2.44 15.37 6.36
CA GLU A 283 2.91 14.36 5.42
C GLU A 283 2.11 13.05 5.49
N SER A 284 1.92 12.54 6.70
CA SER A 284 1.26 11.24 6.93
C SER A 284 -0.24 11.23 6.63
N ARG A 285 -0.88 12.40 6.55
CA ARG A 285 -2.33 12.53 6.34
C ARG A 285 -2.69 13.19 5.02
N ILE A 286 -2.16 14.38 4.75
CA ILE A 286 -2.60 15.22 3.63
C ILE A 286 -1.74 14.93 2.41
N ALA A 287 -0.43 15.12 2.51
CA ALA A 287 0.46 14.97 1.35
C ALA A 287 0.45 13.54 0.79
N SER A 288 0.50 12.53 1.66
CA SER A 288 0.39 11.13 1.26
C SER A 288 -0.97 10.78 0.65
N LEU A 289 -2.07 11.38 1.11
CA LEU A 289 -3.38 11.20 0.49
C LEU A 289 -3.45 11.83 -0.90
N GLU A 290 -2.92 13.03 -1.06
CA GLU A 290 -2.83 13.69 -2.37
C GLU A 290 -2.00 12.85 -3.36
N ARG A 291 -0.89 12.26 -2.90
CA ARG A 291 -0.10 11.31 -3.71
C ARG A 291 -0.89 10.05 -4.04
N PHE A 292 -1.63 9.47 -3.09
CA PHE A 292 -2.49 8.32 -3.33
C PHE A 292 -3.56 8.60 -4.40
N VAL A 293 -4.24 9.74 -4.31
CA VAL A 293 -5.25 10.15 -5.32
C VAL A 293 -4.59 10.33 -6.68
N ALA A 294 -3.42 10.97 -6.73
CA ALA A 294 -2.69 11.14 -7.97
C ALA A 294 -2.23 9.81 -8.59
N PHE A 295 -1.79 8.84 -7.77
CA PHE A 295 -1.57 7.47 -8.22
C PHE A 295 -2.83 6.84 -8.81
N CYS A 296 -3.98 6.98 -8.14
CA CYS A 296 -5.24 6.45 -8.64
C CYS A 296 -5.60 7.03 -10.02
N VAL A 297 -5.50 8.36 -10.19
CA VAL A 297 -5.79 9.02 -11.46
C VAL A 297 -4.82 8.57 -12.55
N MET A 298 -3.51 8.56 -12.25
CA MET A 298 -2.48 8.14 -13.19
C MET A 298 -2.70 6.69 -13.65
N PHE A 299 -2.90 5.77 -12.71
CA PHE A 299 -3.12 4.35 -13.03
C PHE A 299 -4.46 4.10 -13.72
N HIS A 300 -5.50 4.85 -13.37
CA HIS A 300 -6.79 4.78 -14.06
C HIS A 300 -6.67 5.17 -15.52
N GLU A 301 -6.00 6.29 -15.83
CA GLU A 301 -5.77 6.73 -17.20
C GLU A 301 -4.89 5.76 -17.99
N MET A 302 -3.87 5.18 -17.35
CA MET A 302 -3.07 4.11 -17.96
C MET A 302 -3.92 2.88 -18.27
N GLY A 303 -4.75 2.43 -17.32
CA GLY A 303 -5.67 1.30 -17.50
C GLY A 303 -6.69 1.56 -18.61
N ARG A 304 -7.26 2.76 -18.67
CA ARG A 304 -8.18 3.20 -19.73
C ARG A 304 -7.54 3.13 -21.11
N ARG A 305 -6.29 3.57 -21.26
CA ARG A 305 -5.55 3.47 -22.52
C ARG A 305 -5.36 2.02 -22.96
N VAL A 306 -5.07 1.12 -22.03
CA VAL A 306 -4.94 -0.32 -22.32
C VAL A 306 -6.28 -0.90 -22.75
N GLN A 307 -7.36 -0.61 -22.02
CA GLN A 307 -8.71 -1.04 -22.39
C GLN A 307 -9.11 -0.58 -23.80
N CYS A 308 -8.92 0.71 -24.12
CA CYS A 308 -9.24 1.25 -25.43
C CYS A 308 -8.36 0.66 -26.55
N PHE A 309 -7.08 0.40 -26.27
CA PHE A 309 -6.16 -0.22 -27.23
C PHE A 309 -6.66 -1.61 -27.65
N TRP A 310 -7.00 -2.47 -26.68
CA TRP A 310 -7.44 -3.83 -26.98
C TRP A 310 -8.81 -3.87 -27.66
N ALA A 311 -9.73 -3.00 -27.26
CA ALA A 311 -11.01 -2.87 -27.95
C ALA A 311 -10.83 -2.51 -29.44
N LYS A 312 -9.89 -1.60 -29.77
CA LYS A 312 -9.61 -1.21 -31.16
C LYS A 312 -8.86 -2.29 -31.94
N LEU A 313 -7.81 -2.87 -31.37
CA LEU A 313 -6.96 -3.85 -32.06
C LEU A 313 -7.71 -5.16 -32.37
N SER A 314 -8.58 -5.59 -31.46
CA SER A 314 -9.29 -6.87 -31.56
C SER A 314 -10.70 -6.75 -32.14
N PHE A 315 -11.08 -5.57 -32.65
CA PHE A 315 -12.45 -5.28 -33.08
C PHE A 315 -13.50 -5.65 -32.01
N GLY A 316 -13.16 -5.39 -30.74
CA GLY A 316 -14.00 -5.68 -29.58
C GLY A 316 -13.85 -7.09 -28.97
N PHE A 317 -13.20 -8.04 -29.63
CA PHE A 317 -13.12 -9.43 -29.14
C PHE A 317 -12.34 -9.57 -27.81
N LEU A 318 -11.25 -8.83 -27.67
CA LEU A 318 -10.40 -8.78 -26.46
C LEU A 318 -10.68 -7.52 -25.63
N ALA A 319 -11.83 -6.86 -25.84
CA ALA A 319 -12.23 -5.76 -24.97
C ALA A 319 -12.50 -6.28 -23.55
N TYR A 320 -12.00 -5.58 -22.54
CA TYR A 320 -12.34 -5.84 -21.15
C TYR A 320 -12.86 -4.56 -20.51
N ALA A 321 -13.71 -4.70 -19.49
CA ALA A 321 -14.27 -3.57 -18.76
C ALA A 321 -13.47 -3.34 -17.48
N MET A 322 -12.67 -2.27 -17.43
CA MET A 322 -11.90 -1.88 -16.23
C MET A 322 -12.78 -1.60 -15.00
N HIS A 323 -14.04 -1.18 -15.20
CA HIS A 323 -14.98 -0.91 -14.11
C HIS A 323 -15.54 -2.19 -13.47
N ARG A 324 -15.37 -3.35 -14.11
CA ARG A 324 -15.80 -4.64 -13.55
C ARG A 324 -14.62 -5.28 -12.85
N SER A 325 -14.88 -5.94 -11.72
CA SER A 325 -13.91 -6.84 -11.10
C SER A 325 -14.47 -8.26 -11.12
N GLN A 326 -13.68 -9.23 -11.61
CA GLN A 326 -13.97 -10.67 -11.47
C GLN A 326 -13.86 -11.16 -10.02
N SER A 327 -13.42 -10.28 -9.13
CA SER A 327 -13.64 -10.37 -7.70
C SER A 327 -15.15 -10.34 -7.40
N MET A 328 -15.82 -11.46 -7.66
CA MET A 328 -16.91 -11.95 -6.82
C MET A 328 -16.33 -12.48 -5.50
N LEU A 329 -15.31 -11.80 -4.96
CA LEU A 329 -14.85 -12.04 -3.61
C LEU A 329 -16.01 -11.60 -2.73
N ARG A 330 -16.88 -12.56 -2.40
CA ARG A 330 -17.71 -12.49 -1.23
C ARG A 330 -16.71 -12.40 -0.11
N ILE A 331 -16.42 -11.19 0.35
CA ILE A 331 -15.68 -10.96 1.58
C ILE A 331 -16.56 -11.61 2.65
N ALA A 332 -16.32 -12.89 2.92
CA ALA A 332 -16.63 -13.44 4.22
C ALA A 332 -15.78 -12.60 5.16
N THR A 333 -16.41 -11.67 5.86
CA THR A 333 -15.78 -10.82 6.87
C THR A 333 -15.32 -11.69 8.03
N THR A 334 -14.27 -12.48 7.85
CA THR A 334 -13.61 -13.30 8.88
C THR A 334 -12.19 -13.61 8.38
N ALA A 335 -11.11 -13.10 8.96
CA ALA A 335 -10.83 -13.14 10.38
C ALA A 335 -10.39 -11.77 10.92
N SER A 336 -11.22 -11.16 11.78
CA SER A 336 -10.63 -10.49 12.94
C SER A 336 -9.79 -11.53 13.70
N PRO A 337 -8.69 -11.17 14.36
CA PRO A 337 -7.85 -12.09 15.14
C PRO A 337 -8.56 -12.49 16.45
N VAL A 338 -9.83 -12.84 16.37
CA VAL A 338 -10.56 -13.41 17.48
C VAL A 338 -10.30 -14.89 17.36
N SER A 339 -9.44 -15.40 18.24
CA SER A 339 -9.19 -16.83 18.39
C SER A 339 -10.55 -17.55 18.43
N GLY A 340 -10.69 -18.63 17.66
CA GLY A 340 -11.90 -19.45 17.71
C GLY A 340 -12.23 -19.95 19.12
N ALA A 341 -11.24 -19.98 20.03
CA ALA A 341 -11.47 -20.19 21.46
C ALA A 341 -12.32 -19.08 22.11
N HIS A 342 -12.01 -17.80 21.84
CA HIS A 342 -12.75 -16.67 22.41
C HIS A 342 -14.20 -16.61 21.90
N ILE A 343 -14.42 -16.93 20.62
CA ILE A 343 -15.80 -17.03 20.08
C ILE A 343 -16.55 -18.19 20.76
N ARG A 344 -15.90 -19.33 20.98
CA ARG A 344 -16.52 -20.48 21.69
C ARG A 344 -16.87 -20.15 23.14
N GLU A 345 -16.00 -19.45 23.84
CA GLU A 345 -16.26 -18.97 25.21
C GLU A 345 -17.46 -18.01 25.25
N GLN A 346 -17.48 -17.00 24.36
CA GLN A 346 -18.62 -16.08 24.27
C GLN A 346 -19.93 -16.79 23.90
N MET A 347 -19.88 -17.85 23.08
CA MET A 347 -21.07 -18.65 22.76
C MET A 347 -21.58 -19.41 23.98
N LEU A 348 -20.70 -20.06 24.74
CA LEU A 348 -21.06 -20.79 25.96
C LEU A 348 -21.62 -19.85 27.04
N GLU A 349 -21.06 -18.64 27.17
CA GLU A 349 -21.54 -17.64 28.11
C GLU A 349 -22.96 -17.18 27.76
N ARG A 350 -23.22 -16.85 26.48
CA ARG A 350 -24.57 -16.51 26.00
C ARG A 350 -25.57 -17.66 26.16
N GLU A 351 -25.14 -18.91 26.02
CA GLU A 351 -25.99 -20.07 26.28
C GLU A 351 -26.38 -20.18 27.76
N ARG A 352 -25.43 -19.95 28.68
CA ARG A 352 -25.72 -19.91 30.12
C ARG A 352 -26.70 -18.80 30.46
N GLU A 353 -26.52 -17.61 29.90
CA GLU A 353 -27.47 -16.49 30.09
C GLU A 353 -28.87 -16.84 29.59
N ARG A 354 -28.99 -17.47 28.41
CA ARG A 354 -30.27 -17.95 27.86
C ARG A 354 -30.92 -18.99 28.77
N GLN A 355 -30.14 -19.93 29.30
CA GLN A 355 -30.64 -20.93 30.24
C GLN A 355 -31.14 -20.29 31.53
N GLN A 356 -30.38 -19.35 32.11
CA GLN A 356 -30.79 -18.62 33.31
C GLN A 356 -32.06 -17.79 33.08
N ALA A 357 -32.16 -17.10 31.94
CA ALA A 357 -33.36 -16.35 31.58
C ALA A 357 -34.58 -17.27 31.45
N ARG A 358 -34.41 -18.46 30.86
CA ARG A 358 -35.47 -19.47 30.75
C ARG A 358 -35.93 -19.97 32.12
N VAL A 359 -34.99 -20.27 33.02
CA VAL A 359 -35.31 -20.69 34.39
C VAL A 359 -36.06 -19.60 35.14
N LYS A 360 -35.59 -18.35 35.08
CA LYS A 360 -36.28 -17.20 35.69
C LYS A 360 -37.72 -17.05 35.16
N ARG A 361 -37.92 -17.22 33.86
CA ARG A 361 -39.26 -17.17 33.25
C ARG A 361 -40.17 -18.30 33.74
N LEU A 362 -39.65 -19.52 33.83
CA LEU A 362 -40.39 -20.67 34.35
C LEU A 362 -40.76 -20.50 35.83
N ALA A 363 -39.82 -20.05 36.66
CA ALA A 363 -40.05 -19.77 38.07
C ALA A 363 -41.11 -18.69 38.25
N ARG A 364 -41.04 -17.58 37.49
CA ARG A 364 -42.06 -16.53 37.49
C ARG A 364 -43.43 -17.08 37.12
N ASN A 365 -43.51 -17.91 36.08
CA ASN A 365 -44.77 -18.53 35.65
C ASN A 365 -45.32 -19.52 36.69
N ALA A 366 -44.45 -20.22 37.41
CA ALA A 366 -44.84 -21.12 38.50
C ALA A 366 -45.41 -20.34 39.69
N VAL A 367 -44.77 -19.24 40.09
CA VAL A 367 -45.25 -18.35 41.16
C VAL A 367 -46.60 -17.74 40.80
N ILE A 368 -46.77 -17.30 39.55
CA ILE A 368 -48.07 -16.78 39.07
C ILE A 368 -49.14 -17.87 39.18
N ARG A 369 -48.86 -19.09 38.70
CA ARG A 369 -49.81 -20.23 38.81
C ARG A 369 -50.13 -20.58 40.26
N TRP A 370 -49.15 -20.57 41.14
CA TRP A 370 -49.36 -20.83 42.56
C TRP A 370 -50.21 -19.74 43.22
N LYS A 371 -49.93 -18.45 42.97
CA LYS A 371 -50.75 -17.34 43.47
C LYS A 371 -52.19 -17.38 42.96
N LEU A 372 -52.42 -17.84 41.73
CA LEU A 372 -53.75 -18.05 41.19
C LEU A 372 -54.49 -19.20 41.90
N ARG A 373 -53.78 -20.25 42.33
CA ARG A 373 -54.36 -21.34 43.13
C ARG A 373 -54.65 -20.97 44.58
N THR A 374 -53.85 -20.10 45.20
CA THR A 374 -53.95 -19.78 46.63
C THR A 374 -54.86 -18.60 46.97
N LYS A 375 -55.44 -17.90 45.99
CA LYS A 375 -56.48 -16.90 46.27
C LYS A 375 -57.71 -17.59 46.90
N PRO A 376 -57.99 -17.39 48.20
CA PRO A 376 -59.13 -18.00 48.86
C PRO A 376 -60.39 -17.31 48.34
N GLY A 377 -61.24 -18.07 47.65
CA GLY A 377 -62.43 -17.54 46.95
C GLY A 377 -62.54 -17.95 45.49
N SER A 378 -61.57 -18.70 44.94
CA SER A 378 -61.80 -19.40 43.68
C SER A 378 -62.83 -20.52 43.89
N PRO A 379 -63.91 -20.57 43.09
CA PRO A 379 -64.96 -21.58 43.24
C PRO A 379 -64.35 -22.97 43.05
N LYS A 380 -64.66 -23.90 43.97
CA LYS A 380 -64.39 -25.33 43.80
C LYS A 380 -64.97 -25.75 42.45
N GLU A 381 -64.11 -26.09 41.50
CA GLU A 381 -64.55 -26.70 40.25
C GLU A 381 -65.35 -27.99 40.57
N PRO A 382 -66.57 -28.13 40.04
CA PRO A 382 -67.37 -29.32 40.23
C PRO A 382 -66.72 -30.49 39.51
N SER A 383 -66.47 -31.57 40.25
CA SER A 383 -66.07 -32.86 39.74
C SER A 383 -67.19 -33.45 38.87
N SER A 384 -67.07 -33.29 37.56
CA SER A 384 -67.79 -34.12 36.60
C SER A 384 -66.93 -34.28 35.34
N PRO A 385 -66.67 -35.51 34.88
CA PRO A 385 -65.97 -35.75 33.63
C PRO A 385 -66.97 -35.53 32.49
N VAL A 386 -67.03 -34.30 31.97
CA VAL A 386 -67.74 -34.02 30.73
C VAL A 386 -66.77 -34.20 29.57
N SER A 387 -67.03 -35.27 28.82
CA SER A 387 -66.52 -35.48 27.47
C SER A 387 -67.07 -34.43 26.51
N ARG A 388 -66.16 -33.72 25.82
CA ARG A 388 -66.27 -33.12 24.47
C ARG A 388 -65.04 -32.24 24.31
N GLY A 389 -64.29 -32.31 23.22
CA GLY A 389 -64.80 -32.11 21.87
C GLY A 389 -64.32 -30.73 21.42
N GLN A 390 -63.47 -30.74 20.38
CA GLN A 390 -63.09 -29.65 19.48
C GLN A 390 -63.61 -28.23 19.81
N SER A 391 -62.67 -27.29 20.02
CA SER A 391 -62.76 -25.95 19.40
C SER A 391 -61.46 -25.15 19.63
N SER A 392 -60.82 -24.80 18.51
CA SER A 392 -60.16 -23.51 18.20
C SER A 392 -59.34 -22.81 19.29
N SER A 393 -58.01 -22.92 19.19
CA SER A 393 -57.08 -21.93 19.73
C SER A 393 -57.09 -20.67 18.84
N PRO A 394 -57.15 -19.45 19.42
CA PRO A 394 -57.08 -18.21 18.66
C PRO A 394 -55.63 -17.92 18.23
N GLY A 395 -55.51 -17.47 16.99
CA GLY A 395 -54.25 -17.05 16.39
C GLY A 395 -53.59 -15.89 17.13
N LEU A 396 -52.27 -16.02 17.29
CA LEU A 396 -51.37 -14.88 17.36
C LEU A 396 -50.51 -14.98 16.10
N SER A 397 -51.03 -14.35 15.06
CA SER A 397 -50.40 -14.09 13.77
C SER A 397 -49.19 -13.19 13.96
N TRP A 398 -48.02 -13.70 13.59
CA TRP A 398 -46.96 -12.88 13.02
C TRP A 398 -46.61 -13.51 11.66
N GLU A 399 -47.44 -13.23 10.67
CA GLU A 399 -47.08 -13.38 9.27
C GLU A 399 -47.10 -12.00 8.65
N THR A 400 -45.90 -11.48 8.41
CA THR A 400 -45.48 -10.63 7.28
C THR A 400 -43.96 -10.48 7.49
N SER A 401 -43.06 -10.76 6.55
CA SER A 401 -43.18 -11.04 5.13
C SER A 401 -41.81 -11.62 4.72
N GLU A 402 -41.69 -12.94 4.63
CA GLU A 402 -40.66 -13.58 3.81
C GLU A 402 -41.06 -13.39 2.36
N LYS A 403 -40.41 -12.45 1.66
CA LYS A 403 -40.39 -12.45 0.21
C LYS A 403 -39.35 -13.47 -0.25
N GLU A 404 -39.87 -14.61 -0.68
CA GLU A 404 -39.52 -15.32 -1.91
C GLU A 404 -38.11 -15.07 -2.47
N TRP A 405 -37.23 -16.05 -2.25
CA TRP A 405 -36.42 -16.57 -3.34
C TRP A 405 -36.03 -18.02 -3.05
N ALA A 406 -36.81 -18.95 -3.59
CA ALA A 406 -36.41 -20.34 -3.78
C ALA A 406 -36.29 -20.62 -5.29
N PRO A 407 -35.38 -21.53 -5.70
CA PRO A 407 -34.77 -21.52 -7.01
C PRO A 407 -35.46 -22.46 -8.00
N ASN A 408 -35.50 -22.07 -9.27
CA ASN A 408 -35.89 -22.96 -10.35
C ASN A 408 -34.83 -24.06 -10.55
N ARG A 409 -35.20 -25.28 -10.15
CA ARG A 409 -34.49 -26.52 -10.38
C ARG A 409 -35.01 -27.11 -11.70
N ALA A 410 -34.22 -27.00 -12.77
CA ALA A 410 -34.37 -27.84 -13.96
C ALA A 410 -33.50 -29.10 -13.78
N SER A 411 -34.06 -30.22 -14.20
CA SER A 411 -33.62 -31.61 -14.07
C SER A 411 -32.30 -31.98 -14.77
N SER A 412 -31.43 -32.70 -14.03
CA SER A 412 -30.61 -33.92 -14.30
C SER A 412 -30.14 -34.26 -15.73
N PRO A 413 -29.02 -35.02 -15.94
CA PRO A 413 -28.44 -36.07 -15.07
C PRO A 413 -26.92 -35.90 -14.82
N GLY A 414 -26.32 -36.35 -13.72
CA GLY A 414 -26.22 -37.72 -13.27
C GLY A 414 -24.77 -38.19 -13.47
N LEU A 415 -23.91 -37.98 -12.46
CA LEU A 415 -22.57 -38.57 -12.36
C LEU A 415 -22.19 -38.64 -10.88
N SER A 416 -22.32 -39.84 -10.32
CA SER A 416 -21.87 -40.20 -8.98
C SER A 416 -20.34 -40.32 -8.97
N TRP A 417 -19.68 -39.65 -8.04
CA TRP A 417 -18.31 -40.00 -7.65
C TRP A 417 -18.28 -40.33 -6.17
N ALA A 418 -17.98 -41.60 -5.91
CA ALA A 418 -17.78 -42.19 -4.61
C ALA A 418 -16.59 -41.52 -3.89
N ALA A 419 -16.74 -41.37 -2.58
CA ALA A 419 -15.67 -41.03 -1.67
C ALA A 419 -14.58 -42.12 -1.74
N SER A 420 -13.34 -41.70 -1.99
CA SER A 420 -12.15 -42.51 -1.79
C SER A 420 -11.29 -41.80 -0.75
N ASP A 421 -11.41 -42.24 0.49
CA ASP A 421 -10.44 -41.98 1.54
C ASP A 421 -9.12 -42.65 1.17
N LYS A 422 -8.05 -41.87 0.97
CA LYS A 422 -6.68 -42.33 1.15
C LYS A 422 -5.78 -41.25 1.75
N GLU A 423 -5.13 -41.72 2.80
CA GLU A 423 -4.09 -41.14 3.66
C GLU A 423 -2.97 -40.37 2.96
N TRP A 424 -2.44 -39.35 3.65
CA TRP A 424 -0.99 -39.16 3.73
C TRP A 424 -0.60 -38.63 5.12
N ALA A 425 0.38 -39.31 5.73
CA ALA A 425 0.88 -39.17 7.10
C ALA A 425 1.76 -37.92 7.34
N PRO A 426 2.28 -37.67 8.57
CA PRO A 426 3.56 -38.31 8.94
C PRO A 426 3.75 -38.69 10.43
N ASN A 427 4.40 -39.84 10.66
CA ASN A 427 5.20 -40.17 11.86
C ASN A 427 6.59 -39.52 11.65
N GLY A 428 7.33 -38.90 12.57
CA GLY A 428 7.59 -38.95 14.03
C GLY A 428 8.95 -38.20 14.24
N PRO A 429 9.68 -38.28 15.38
CA PRO A 429 9.32 -38.64 16.75
C PRO A 429 9.60 -37.52 17.80
N LEU A 430 9.06 -37.73 19.00
CA LEU A 430 9.27 -37.00 20.28
C LEU A 430 10.73 -37.19 20.78
N SER A 431 11.40 -36.34 21.56
CA SER A 431 11.16 -35.71 22.89
C SER A 431 12.50 -35.03 23.35
N PRO A 432 12.71 -34.46 24.58
CA PRO A 432 11.81 -34.27 25.71
C PRO A 432 11.82 -32.87 26.39
N ARG A 433 10.87 -32.76 27.33
CA ARG A 433 10.58 -31.74 28.35
C ARG A 433 11.78 -31.03 29.01
N SER A 434 11.57 -29.76 29.36
CA SER A 434 11.78 -29.29 30.74
C SER A 434 10.69 -28.29 31.15
N SER A 435 10.32 -28.39 32.42
CA SER A 435 9.22 -27.70 33.10
C SER A 435 9.74 -26.53 33.93
N SER A 436 9.02 -25.40 33.98
CA SER A 436 8.76 -24.74 35.25
C SER A 436 7.54 -23.81 35.14
N SER A 437 6.66 -23.95 36.13
CA SER A 437 5.45 -23.19 36.38
C SER A 437 5.71 -22.10 37.42
N ARG A 438 5.16 -20.90 37.26
CA ARG A 438 4.69 -20.11 38.42
C ARG A 438 3.60 -19.11 38.05
N SER A 439 2.54 -19.18 38.84
CA SER A 439 1.28 -18.43 38.85
C SER A 439 1.40 -17.07 39.55
N GLY A 440 0.51 -16.11 39.22
CA GLY A 440 0.16 -15.01 40.13
C GLY A 440 -0.55 -13.79 39.51
N SER A 441 -1.89 -13.80 39.58
CA SER A 441 -2.84 -12.70 39.87
C SER A 441 -2.86 -11.38 39.06
N THR A 442 -4.01 -11.20 38.37
CA THR A 442 -4.93 -10.04 38.33
C THR A 442 -4.37 -8.61 38.27
N GLU A 443 -4.68 -7.90 37.19
CA GLU A 443 -5.45 -6.64 37.22
C GLU A 443 -5.92 -6.25 35.80
N ASP A 444 -7.22 -5.91 35.72
CA ASP A 444 -7.94 -5.51 34.51
C ASP A 444 -7.55 -4.09 34.08
N ALA A 445 -7.12 -3.91 32.83
CA ALA A 445 -7.05 -2.61 32.19
C ALA A 445 -7.45 -2.72 30.71
N PRO A 446 -8.37 -1.87 30.20
CA PRO A 446 -8.75 -1.89 28.80
C PRO A 446 -7.58 -1.41 27.92
N MET A 447 -7.01 -2.32 27.12
CA MET A 447 -6.04 -1.97 26.08
C MET A 447 -6.72 -1.12 25.00
N TYR A 448 -6.57 0.21 25.12
CA TYR A 448 -6.54 1.07 23.95
C TYR A 448 -5.29 0.70 23.14
N ALA A 449 -5.47 0.43 21.85
CA ALA A 449 -4.39 0.24 20.91
C ALA A 449 -3.53 1.52 20.88
N SER A 450 -2.42 1.50 21.61
CA SER A 450 -1.36 2.49 21.46
C SER A 450 -0.64 2.18 20.15
N TRP A 451 -0.73 3.10 19.20
CA TRP A 451 0.20 3.13 18.08
C TRP A 451 1.56 3.53 18.65
N GLN A 452 2.38 2.54 19.01
CA GLN A 452 3.80 2.77 19.23
C GLN A 452 4.39 3.15 17.87
N MET A 453 4.74 4.43 17.71
CA MET A 453 5.73 4.80 16.70
C MET A 453 7.03 4.10 17.10
N GLU A 454 7.50 3.17 16.27
CA GLU A 454 8.88 2.71 16.38
C GLU A 454 9.80 3.93 16.29
N PRO A 455 10.74 4.12 17.23
CA PRO A 455 11.73 5.17 17.11
C PRO A 455 12.57 4.88 15.87
N THR A 456 12.44 5.74 14.86
CA THR A 456 13.34 5.77 13.72
C THR A 456 14.75 5.99 14.27
N TYR A 457 15.64 5.06 13.96
CA TYR A 457 17.06 5.03 14.29
C TYR A 457 17.67 6.44 14.14
N GLN A 458 18.12 7.04 15.25
CA GLN A 458 18.95 8.25 15.21
C GLN A 458 20.36 7.83 14.79
N PRO A 459 20.95 8.40 13.73
CA PRO A 459 22.38 8.25 13.50
C PRO A 459 23.12 9.07 14.58
N LEU A 460 23.91 8.37 15.41
CA LEU A 460 24.87 9.00 16.31
C LEU A 460 25.85 9.84 15.48
N LEU A 461 25.75 11.16 15.59
CA LEU A 461 26.81 12.09 15.23
C LEU A 461 27.76 12.20 16.43
N SER A 462 28.92 11.55 16.37
CA SER A 462 30.06 11.86 17.24
C SER A 462 31.24 12.37 16.40
N GLY A 463 31.52 13.67 16.47
CA GLY A 463 32.91 14.17 16.44
C GLY A 463 33.54 13.93 17.82
N SER A 464 34.86 13.91 18.04
CA SER A 464 36.00 14.44 17.28
C SER A 464 37.33 14.01 17.94
N GLY A 465 38.40 13.92 17.15
CA GLY A 465 39.81 14.15 17.53
C GLY A 465 40.61 12.88 17.88
N SER A 466 41.91 12.74 17.60
CA SER A 466 42.92 13.57 16.95
C SER A 466 44.22 12.74 16.89
N GLY A 467 45.03 12.89 15.83
CA GLY A 467 46.48 12.76 15.89
C GLY A 467 47.12 11.47 15.34
N GLY A 468 48.09 11.65 14.44
CA GLY A 468 49.08 10.64 14.06
C GLY A 468 49.31 10.55 12.55
N GLY A 469 50.19 11.39 12.02
CA GLY A 469 50.69 11.25 10.65
C GLY A 469 51.66 10.08 10.52
N ASP A 470 51.82 9.59 9.29
CA ASP A 470 53.14 9.29 8.72
C ASP A 470 53.04 9.08 7.20
N THR A 471 54.07 9.59 6.54
CA THR A 471 54.34 9.66 5.11
C THR A 471 54.64 8.31 4.47
N LEU A 472 54.28 8.12 3.18
CA LEU A 472 55.19 7.93 2.03
C LEU A 472 54.43 7.44 0.76
N PRO A 473 55.02 7.54 -0.46
CA PRO A 473 54.32 7.90 -1.69
C PRO A 473 54.30 6.79 -2.77
N GLY A 474 53.49 7.06 -3.80
CA GLY A 474 53.71 6.57 -5.16
C GLY A 474 53.06 5.24 -5.50
N ASP A 475 52.09 5.25 -6.41
CA ASP A 475 52.46 4.89 -7.78
C ASP A 475 51.42 5.32 -8.82
N LYS A 476 51.95 5.47 -10.03
CA LYS A 476 51.35 6.06 -11.22
C LYS A 476 50.54 5.02 -12.01
N ASN A 477 49.55 5.55 -12.73
CA ASN A 477 49.10 5.15 -14.08
C ASN A 477 48.62 3.71 -14.34
N ALA A 478 47.33 3.58 -14.65
CA ALA A 478 46.87 2.92 -15.89
C ALA A 478 45.43 3.37 -16.21
N TRP A 479 45.26 4.33 -17.14
CA TRP A 479 44.85 4.07 -18.53
C TRP A 479 43.43 3.50 -18.66
N LEU A 480 42.44 4.29 -19.08
CA LEU A 480 42.18 4.51 -20.51
C LEU A 480 40.94 5.39 -20.74
N ASP A 481 41.16 6.32 -21.66
CA ASP A 481 40.22 7.24 -22.27
C ASP A 481 38.99 6.58 -22.86
N VAL A 482 37.88 7.31 -22.73
CA VAL A 482 36.66 7.16 -23.51
C VAL A 482 36.79 8.07 -24.73
N PRO A 483 36.53 7.57 -25.95
CA PRO A 483 35.95 8.41 -26.97
C PRO A 483 34.61 7.86 -27.47
N GLU A 484 33.68 8.81 -27.58
CA GLU A 484 32.40 8.86 -28.35
C GLU A 484 31.26 7.89 -28.00
#